data_AF-A0A4Y9ZXB4-F1
#
_entry.id   AF-A0A4Y9ZXB4-F1
#
_cell.length_a   1.000
_cell.length_b   1.000
_cell.length_c   1.000
_cell.angle_alpha   90.00
_cell.angle_beta   90.00
_cell.angle_gamma   90.00
#
_symmetry.space_group_name_H-M   'P 1'
#
loop_
_entity.id
_entity.type
_entity.pdbx_description
1 polymer ?
#
loop_
_entity_poly.entity_id
_entity_poly.type
_entity_poly.pdbx_seq_one_letter_code
_entity_poly.pdbx_strand_id
1 'polypeptide(L)'
;MPALQELFIEGALPTYDSSIHSLYPPSDARKVLLLNVKHLRLGGRMLDVALTLSHLEALMMNTLGLAVIPDDDDEQLEMEQFFRVVCDHMVQAGQYLPVEEIHISNDAEFYLSASPDSSQYGDVYFEFGHSDVDKPAIVHHFLETLPFCPILRAEISGMEFYMTDWFEAFGDSDGNASSISCLSIKGRLLDEFCYFFADSDPELDTPPAELELPLQGLESLEIQGHCFRPLYVRHLLLETLQTRKEQGISVEWLKFTRCLSLDFGWLDELKDIVPEVKVERRS
;
A
#
# COMPACT_ATOMS: atom_id res chain seq x y z
N MET A 1 -8.48 3.70 33.76
CA MET A 1 -9.65 2.79 33.69
C MET A 1 -9.16 1.37 33.46
N PRO A 2 -9.22 0.47 34.45
CA PRO A 2 -8.54 -0.84 34.38
C PRO A 2 -9.26 -1.91 33.53
N ALA A 3 -10.46 -1.64 33.01
CA ALA A 3 -11.28 -2.64 32.30
C ALA A 3 -11.63 -2.28 30.84
N LEU A 4 -11.22 -1.11 30.34
CA LEU A 4 -11.52 -0.70 28.97
C LEU A 4 -10.56 -1.42 28.01
N GLN A 5 -11.07 -2.41 27.28
CA GLN A 5 -10.30 -3.20 26.31
C GLN A 5 -10.42 -2.68 24.87
N GLU A 6 -11.50 -1.95 24.58
CA GLU A 6 -11.81 -1.43 23.26
C GLU A 6 -12.30 0.00 23.40
N LEU A 7 -11.83 0.88 22.53
CA LEU A 7 -12.31 2.26 22.42
C LEU A 7 -12.67 2.55 20.98
N PHE A 8 -13.97 2.74 20.74
CA PHE A 8 -14.52 3.15 19.46
C PHE A 8 -15.07 4.57 19.61
N ILE A 9 -14.62 5.49 18.75
CA ILE A 9 -15.16 6.84 18.66
C ILE A 9 -15.73 7.00 17.25
N GLU A 10 -17.05 6.88 17.16
CA GLU A 10 -17.85 7.09 15.95
C GLU A 10 -18.68 8.37 16.16
N GLY A 11 -18.08 9.53 15.87
CA GLY A 11 -18.73 10.83 16.13
C GLY A 11 -17.78 12.01 15.91
N ALA A 12 -18.28 13.23 16.13
CA ALA A 12 -17.47 14.43 15.95
C ALA A 12 -16.31 14.45 16.96
N LEU A 13 -15.10 14.26 16.44
CA LEU A 13 -13.85 14.50 17.15
C LEU A 13 -13.62 16.01 17.32
N PRO A 14 -12.73 16.44 18.24
CA PRO A 14 -12.36 17.84 18.35
C PRO A 14 -11.92 18.39 17.01
N THR A 15 -12.58 19.47 16.55
CA THR A 15 -12.23 20.14 15.31
C THR A 15 -10.81 20.67 15.40
N TYR A 16 -9.95 20.24 14.49
CA TYR A 16 -8.61 20.79 14.34
C TYR A 16 -8.68 22.26 13.90
N ASP A 17 -7.95 23.10 14.62
CA ASP A 17 -7.69 24.50 14.30
C ASP A 17 -6.21 24.74 14.56
N SER A 18 -5.44 24.94 13.48
CA SER A 18 -3.98 25.10 13.54
C SER A 18 -3.53 26.34 14.32
N SER A 19 -4.43 27.30 14.56
CA SER A 19 -4.15 28.48 15.40
C SER A 19 -4.25 28.18 16.89
N ILE A 20 -4.93 27.09 17.27
CA ILE A 20 -5.21 26.70 18.66
C ILE A 20 -4.48 25.42 19.04
N HIS A 21 -4.35 24.48 18.11
CA HIS A 21 -3.88 23.12 18.33
C HIS A 21 -2.65 22.79 17.48
N SER A 22 -1.69 22.07 18.07
CA SER A 22 -0.56 21.50 17.35
C SER A 22 -0.77 20.00 17.17
N LEU A 23 -0.57 19.49 15.95
CA LEU A 23 -0.48 18.05 15.68
C LEU A 23 0.81 17.43 16.22
N TYR A 24 1.84 18.25 16.42
CA TYR A 24 3.14 17.87 16.97
C TYR A 24 3.33 18.56 18.32
N PRO A 25 2.61 18.12 19.36
CA PRO A 25 2.79 18.70 20.67
C PRO A 25 4.22 18.41 21.18
N PRO A 26 4.81 19.30 21.99
CA PRO A 26 6.14 19.09 22.54
C PRO A 26 6.19 17.79 23.36
N SER A 27 7.39 17.21 23.54
CA SER A 27 7.55 15.89 24.17
C SER A 27 7.07 15.84 25.63
N ASP A 28 6.97 16.97 26.31
CA ASP A 28 6.43 17.12 27.67
C ASP A 28 4.92 17.41 27.71
N ALA A 29 4.26 17.48 26.55
CA ALA A 29 2.82 17.64 26.49
C ALA A 29 2.09 16.46 27.12
N ARG A 30 0.99 16.77 27.81
CA ARG A 30 0.21 15.76 28.50
C ARG A 30 -0.54 14.89 27.49
N LYS A 31 -0.11 13.64 27.36
CA LYS A 31 -0.83 12.59 26.62
C LYS A 31 -1.79 11.81 27.52
N VAL A 32 -2.86 11.30 26.93
CA VAL A 32 -3.81 10.40 27.58
C VAL A 32 -3.33 8.97 27.34
N LEU A 33 -2.91 8.31 28.43
CA LEU A 33 -2.42 6.94 28.39
C LEU A 33 -3.56 5.91 28.43
N LEU A 34 -3.68 5.12 27.37
CA LEU A 34 -4.67 4.06 27.19
C LEU A 34 -4.09 2.67 27.54
N LEU A 35 -3.89 2.40 28.83
CA LEU A 35 -3.15 1.24 29.36
C LEU A 35 -3.68 -0.16 29.00
N ASN A 36 -4.96 -0.32 28.68
CA ASN A 36 -5.57 -1.65 28.46
C ASN A 36 -6.31 -1.75 27.12
N VAL A 37 -6.24 -0.72 26.28
CA VAL A 37 -6.97 -0.69 25.01
C VAL A 37 -6.19 -1.53 24.01
N LYS A 38 -6.82 -2.62 23.58
CA LYS A 38 -6.30 -3.52 22.54
C LYS A 38 -6.69 -3.07 21.14
N HIS A 39 -7.88 -2.47 21.02
CA HIS A 39 -8.44 -2.01 19.76
C HIS A 39 -8.82 -0.54 19.90
N LEU A 40 -8.17 0.32 19.11
CA LEU A 40 -8.52 1.73 18.99
C LEU A 40 -9.12 1.96 17.61
N ARG A 41 -10.37 2.42 17.58
CA ARG A 41 -11.01 2.90 16.35
C ARG A 41 -11.36 4.37 16.47
N LEU A 42 -10.81 5.18 15.57
CA LEU A 42 -11.12 6.60 15.46
C LEU A 42 -11.79 6.87 14.12
N GLY A 43 -12.94 7.53 14.13
CA GLY A 43 -13.65 7.96 12.94
C GLY A 43 -13.84 9.48 12.91
N GLY A 44 -13.68 10.11 11.75
CA GLY A 44 -13.93 11.54 11.58
C GLY A 44 -13.14 12.18 10.45
N ARG A 45 -13.06 13.52 10.46
CA ARG A 45 -12.20 14.24 9.51
C ARG A 45 -10.74 13.93 9.77
N MET A 46 -9.94 13.90 8.70
CA MET A 46 -8.53 13.51 8.73
C MET A 46 -7.73 14.22 9.82
N LEU A 47 -7.78 15.56 9.86
CA LEU A 47 -7.03 16.31 10.87
C LEU A 47 -7.61 16.21 12.29
N ASP A 48 -8.91 15.94 12.44
CA ASP A 48 -9.52 15.70 13.75
C ASP A 48 -9.07 14.34 14.33
N VAL A 49 -8.96 13.33 13.46
CA VAL A 49 -8.40 12.01 13.78
C VAL A 49 -6.92 12.15 14.13
N ALA A 50 -6.13 12.87 13.33
CA ALA A 50 -4.72 13.14 13.60
C ALA A 50 -4.54 13.86 14.94
N LEU A 51 -5.30 14.92 15.21
CA LEU A 51 -5.24 15.66 16.46
C LEU A 51 -5.55 14.77 17.66
N THR A 52 -6.56 13.90 17.53
CA THR A 52 -6.91 12.94 18.57
C THR A 52 -5.76 11.98 18.81
N LEU A 53 -5.21 11.39 17.74
CA LEU A 53 -4.13 10.42 17.82
C LEU A 53 -2.84 10.99 18.43
N SER A 54 -2.51 12.27 18.15
CA SER A 54 -1.32 12.93 18.70
C SER A 54 -1.36 13.12 20.23
N HIS A 55 -2.56 13.13 20.80
CA HIS A 55 -2.79 13.27 22.25
C HIS A 55 -3.03 11.92 22.95
N LEU A 56 -3.16 10.83 22.19
CA LEU A 56 -3.28 9.49 22.73
C LEU A 56 -1.91 8.82 22.78
N GLU A 57 -1.63 8.16 23.90
CA GLU A 57 -0.52 7.23 24.01
C GLU A 57 -1.08 5.86 24.36
N ALA A 58 -0.71 4.86 23.57
CA ALA A 58 -1.14 3.49 23.80
C ALA A 58 0.06 2.57 23.90
N LEU A 59 0.21 1.98 25.09
CA LEU A 59 1.21 0.95 25.32
C LEU A 59 0.57 -0.38 24.93
N MET A 60 1.02 -0.97 23.82
CA MET A 60 0.59 -2.28 23.29
C MET A 60 -0.81 -2.27 22.65
N MET A 61 -0.91 -1.76 21.42
CA MET A 61 -2.11 -1.88 20.58
C MET A 61 -2.06 -3.20 19.80
N ASN A 62 -3.14 -3.99 19.85
CA ASN A 62 -3.33 -5.16 18.99
C ASN A 62 -4.11 -4.81 17.71
N THR A 63 -4.72 -3.63 17.60
CA THR A 63 -5.25 -3.07 16.34
C THR A 63 -5.44 -1.55 16.41
N LEU A 64 -5.01 -0.82 15.37
CA LEU A 64 -5.34 0.58 15.13
C LEU A 64 -6.22 0.70 13.87
N GLY A 65 -7.48 1.13 14.04
CA GLY A 65 -8.42 1.35 12.95
C GLY A 65 -8.77 2.83 12.79
N LEU A 66 -8.57 3.40 11.61
CA LEU A 66 -8.83 4.81 11.33
C LEU A 66 -9.84 4.90 10.17
N ALA A 67 -11.03 5.41 10.44
CA ALA A 67 -12.04 5.69 9.43
C ALA A 67 -12.04 7.19 9.12
N VAL A 68 -11.40 7.56 8.01
CA VAL A 68 -10.99 8.93 7.72
C VAL A 68 -11.84 9.54 6.60
N ILE A 69 -12.24 10.78 6.82
CA ILE A 69 -12.90 11.64 5.82
C ILE A 69 -11.91 12.77 5.49
N PRO A 70 -11.27 12.77 4.32
CA PRO A 70 -10.44 13.90 3.86
C PRO A 70 -11.27 15.16 3.61
N ASP A 71 -10.62 16.32 3.64
CA ASP A 71 -11.21 17.62 3.31
C ASP A 71 -10.74 18.07 1.91
N ASP A 72 -11.65 18.58 1.08
CA ASP A 72 -11.43 18.77 -0.37
C ASP A 72 -10.47 19.94 -0.70
N ASP A 73 -10.21 20.84 0.25
CA ASP A 73 -9.56 22.15 -0.02
C ASP A 73 -8.01 22.14 0.09
N ASP A 74 -7.40 21.22 0.85
CA ASP A 74 -5.94 21.19 1.13
C ASP A 74 -5.38 19.74 1.29
N GLU A 75 -5.96 18.78 0.57
CA GLU A 75 -5.77 17.32 0.74
C GLU A 75 -4.31 16.86 0.93
N GLN A 76 -3.36 17.35 0.12
CA GLN A 76 -1.98 16.85 0.14
C GLN A 76 -1.24 17.16 1.45
N LEU A 77 -1.34 18.40 1.94
CA LEU A 77 -0.68 18.79 3.19
C LEU A 77 -1.34 18.09 4.39
N GLU A 78 -2.65 17.88 4.35
CA GLU A 78 -3.36 17.15 5.39
C GLU A 78 -2.92 15.68 5.45
N MET A 79 -2.79 15.02 4.29
CA MET A 79 -2.33 13.64 4.18
C MET A 79 -0.93 13.47 4.76
N GLU A 80 0.02 14.31 4.38
CA GLU A 80 1.39 14.28 4.91
C GLU A 80 1.39 14.38 6.45
N GLN A 81 0.63 15.34 6.99
CA GLN A 81 0.54 15.54 8.43
C GLN A 81 -0.11 14.36 9.14
N PHE A 82 -1.18 13.83 8.57
CA PHE A 82 -1.91 12.69 9.10
C PHE A 82 -1.01 11.44 9.19
N PHE A 83 -0.39 11.03 8.09
CA PHE A 83 0.47 9.84 8.07
C PHE A 83 1.67 9.99 8.99
N ARG A 84 2.23 11.19 9.11
CA ARG A 84 3.33 11.45 10.05
C ARG A 84 2.89 11.28 11.50
N VAL A 85 1.72 11.79 11.88
CA VAL A 85 1.16 11.57 13.23
C VAL A 85 0.92 10.09 13.49
N VAL A 86 0.44 9.33 12.49
CA VAL A 86 0.25 7.89 12.62
C VAL A 86 1.58 7.16 12.79
N CYS A 87 2.60 7.52 12.01
CA CYS A 87 3.96 6.98 12.15
C CYS A 87 4.52 7.22 13.56
N ASP A 88 4.44 8.46 14.05
CA ASP A 88 4.88 8.83 15.41
C ASP A 88 4.09 8.10 16.51
N HIS A 89 2.83 7.72 16.23
CA HIS A 89 2.01 6.93 17.15
C HIS A 89 2.42 5.45 17.16
N MET A 90 2.79 4.90 16.01
CA MET A 90 3.14 3.49 15.87
C MET A 90 4.54 3.17 16.36
N VAL A 91 5.52 4.04 16.09
CA VAL A 91 6.93 3.78 16.41
C VAL A 91 7.54 4.97 17.13
N GLN A 92 8.28 4.68 18.20
CA GLN A 92 9.20 5.65 18.77
C GLN A 92 10.42 5.76 17.84
N ALA A 93 10.51 6.88 17.12
CA ALA A 93 11.58 7.33 16.22
C ALA A 93 12.68 6.30 15.85
N GLY A 94 12.64 5.83 14.60
CA GLY A 94 13.80 5.23 13.90
C GLY A 94 13.82 3.69 13.80
N GLN A 95 12.71 2.99 14.05
CA GLN A 95 12.62 1.54 13.87
C GLN A 95 11.68 1.20 12.71
N TYR A 96 12.16 0.39 11.76
CA TYR A 96 11.28 -0.22 10.77
C TYR A 96 10.50 -1.39 11.39
N LEU A 97 9.28 -1.57 10.93
CA LEU A 97 8.34 -2.62 11.29
C LEU A 97 8.21 -3.59 10.11
N PRO A 98 8.71 -4.82 10.23
CA PRO A 98 8.46 -5.87 9.25
C PRO A 98 6.97 -6.17 9.14
N VAL A 99 6.46 -6.26 7.92
CA VAL A 99 5.04 -6.49 7.61
C VAL A 99 4.86 -7.82 6.92
N GLU A 100 3.98 -8.67 7.45
CA GLU A 100 3.62 -9.93 6.80
C GLU A 100 2.77 -9.68 5.55
N GLU A 101 1.79 -8.78 5.67
CA GLU A 101 0.81 -8.55 4.60
C GLU A 101 0.28 -7.11 4.60
N ILE A 102 0.21 -6.52 3.41
CA ILE A 102 -0.48 -5.28 3.10
C ILE A 102 -1.67 -5.57 2.19
N HIS A 103 -2.82 -4.95 2.47
CA HIS A 103 -3.96 -4.95 1.56
C HIS A 103 -4.29 -3.54 1.11
N ILE A 104 -4.43 -3.36 -0.20
CA ILE A 104 -4.86 -2.13 -0.86
C ILE A 104 -6.10 -2.51 -1.67
N SER A 105 -7.27 -2.05 -1.27
CA SER A 105 -8.51 -2.45 -1.94
C SER A 105 -9.40 -1.26 -2.26
N ASN A 106 -10.09 -1.36 -3.39
CA ASN A 106 -11.15 -0.47 -3.81
C ASN A 106 -12.35 -1.26 -4.40
N ASP A 107 -12.54 -2.52 -3.98
CA ASP A 107 -13.62 -3.39 -4.48
C ASP A 107 -15.02 -2.98 -3.96
N ALA A 108 -15.10 -2.42 -2.75
CA ALA A 108 -16.35 -1.94 -2.14
C ALA A 108 -16.17 -0.51 -1.61
N GLU A 109 -15.15 -0.32 -0.78
CA GLU A 109 -14.68 0.97 -0.26
C GLU A 109 -13.17 0.99 -0.37
N PHE A 110 -12.59 2.19 -0.45
CA PHE A 110 -11.14 2.33 -0.49
C PHE A 110 -10.57 2.14 0.91
N TYR A 111 -9.76 1.11 1.09
CA TYR A 111 -9.09 0.83 2.36
C TYR A 111 -7.64 0.37 2.15
N LEU A 112 -6.83 0.67 3.18
CA LEU A 112 -5.45 0.22 3.30
C LEU A 112 -5.30 -0.53 4.62
N SER A 113 -4.55 -1.62 4.64
CA SER A 113 -4.19 -2.26 5.89
C SER A 113 -2.81 -2.87 5.84
N ALA A 114 -2.17 -2.97 7.02
CA ALA A 114 -0.90 -3.64 7.21
C ALA A 114 -0.99 -4.53 8.46
N SER A 115 -0.46 -5.74 8.32
CA SER A 115 -0.37 -6.74 9.40
C SER A 115 1.10 -6.98 9.74
N PRO A 116 1.64 -6.35 10.80
CA PRO A 116 3.03 -6.53 11.21
C PRO A 116 3.34 -7.98 11.60
N ASP A 117 4.55 -8.47 11.32
CA ASP A 117 4.99 -9.85 11.64
C ASP A 117 5.12 -10.10 13.16
N SER A 118 5.29 -9.03 13.95
CA SER A 118 5.50 -9.14 15.39
C SER A 118 4.19 -9.08 16.18
N SER A 119 3.98 -10.07 17.06
CA SER A 119 2.90 -10.08 18.06
C SER A 119 2.84 -8.88 19.02
N GLN A 120 3.85 -8.00 19.00
CA GLN A 120 3.88 -6.77 19.79
C GLN A 120 3.11 -5.62 19.13
N TYR A 121 2.91 -5.70 17.82
CA TYR A 121 2.19 -4.70 17.04
C TYR A 121 0.91 -5.31 16.51
N GLY A 122 -0.15 -4.51 16.59
CA GLY A 122 -1.43 -4.84 16.01
C GLY A 122 -1.53 -4.49 14.53
N ASP A 123 -2.59 -5.01 13.91
CA ASP A 123 -2.95 -4.62 12.56
C ASP A 123 -3.29 -3.13 12.50
N VAL A 124 -2.91 -2.49 11.41
CA VAL A 124 -3.27 -1.09 11.13
C VAL A 124 -4.22 -1.08 9.94
N TYR A 125 -5.35 -0.40 10.09
CA TYR A 125 -6.40 -0.35 9.09
C TYR A 125 -6.85 1.09 8.87
N PHE A 126 -6.93 1.52 7.62
CA PHE A 126 -7.40 2.82 7.19
C PHE A 126 -8.57 2.60 6.23
N GLU A 127 -9.71 3.22 6.52
CA GLU A 127 -10.89 3.22 5.67
C GLU A 127 -11.14 4.66 5.25
N PHE A 128 -11.11 4.92 3.96
CA PHE A 128 -11.47 6.20 3.40
C PHE A 128 -12.92 6.08 2.95
N GLY A 129 -13.77 7.02 3.37
CA GLY A 129 -15.19 7.02 2.99
C GLY A 129 -15.40 7.09 1.46
N HIS A 130 -16.63 7.26 1.00
CA HIS A 130 -16.96 7.38 -0.44
C HIS A 130 -16.49 8.70 -1.10
N SER A 131 -15.31 9.20 -0.75
CA SER A 131 -14.72 10.43 -1.28
C SER A 131 -13.92 10.16 -2.56
N ASP A 132 -13.96 11.10 -3.52
CA ASP A 132 -13.15 11.10 -4.74
C ASP A 132 -11.71 11.53 -4.43
N VAL A 133 -11.04 10.73 -3.59
CA VAL A 133 -9.67 11.02 -3.12
C VAL A 133 -8.62 10.60 -4.12
N ASP A 134 -7.47 11.27 -4.04
CA ASP A 134 -6.24 10.86 -4.72
C ASP A 134 -5.68 9.56 -4.10
N LYS A 135 -6.16 8.42 -4.60
CA LYS A 135 -5.75 7.09 -4.11
C LYS A 135 -4.26 6.80 -4.34
N PRO A 136 -3.67 7.12 -5.50
CA PRO A 136 -2.22 6.99 -5.70
C PRO A 136 -1.42 7.73 -4.62
N ALA A 137 -1.71 9.00 -4.36
CA ALA A 137 -1.04 9.78 -3.33
C ALA A 137 -1.22 9.18 -1.92
N ILE A 138 -2.43 8.72 -1.59
CA ILE A 138 -2.70 8.06 -0.29
C ILE A 138 -1.86 6.78 -0.14
N VAL A 139 -1.78 5.95 -1.18
CA VAL A 139 -0.96 4.72 -1.18
C VAL A 139 0.52 5.07 -1.03
N HIS A 140 1.00 6.08 -1.76
CA HIS A 140 2.37 6.59 -1.64
C HIS A 140 2.69 6.97 -0.20
N HIS A 141 1.90 7.85 0.42
CA HIS A 141 2.15 8.29 1.80
C HIS A 141 2.05 7.13 2.81
N PHE A 142 1.12 6.19 2.60
CA PHE A 142 1.00 5.01 3.45
C PHE A 142 2.27 4.13 3.40
N LEU A 143 2.85 3.93 2.20
CA LEU A 143 4.06 3.12 2.05
C LEU A 143 5.30 3.89 2.53
N GLU A 144 5.44 5.16 2.17
CA GLU A 144 6.67 5.92 2.42
C GLU A 144 6.77 6.53 3.81
N THR A 145 5.65 6.98 4.38
CA THR A 145 5.67 7.66 5.69
C THR A 145 5.60 6.68 6.85
N LEU A 146 4.87 5.58 6.69
CA LEU A 146 4.76 4.57 7.74
C LEU A 146 6.00 3.67 7.73
N PRO A 147 6.42 3.15 8.89
CA PRO A 147 7.72 2.48 9.01
C PRO A 147 7.68 1.03 8.50
N PHE A 148 6.88 0.72 7.49
CA PHE A 148 6.65 -0.65 7.01
C PHE A 148 7.81 -1.13 6.13
N CYS A 149 8.75 -1.85 6.72
CA CYS A 149 9.87 -2.44 5.99
C CYS A 149 10.54 -3.56 6.81
N PRO A 150 10.85 -4.71 6.20
CA PRO A 150 10.47 -5.14 4.85
C PRO A 150 8.99 -5.54 4.76
N ILE A 151 8.44 -5.60 3.54
CA ILE A 151 7.05 -6.01 3.27
C ILE A 151 7.06 -7.38 2.56
N LEU A 152 6.58 -8.42 3.25
CA LEU A 152 6.60 -9.77 2.68
C LEU A 152 5.57 -9.93 1.54
N ARG A 153 4.34 -9.46 1.75
CA ARG A 153 3.25 -9.58 0.77
C ARG A 153 2.44 -8.30 0.66
N ALA A 154 2.05 -7.94 -0.56
CA ALA A 154 1.07 -6.91 -0.85
C ALA A 154 -0.02 -7.46 -1.79
N GLU A 155 -1.28 -7.26 -1.44
CA GLU A 155 -2.43 -7.55 -2.30
C GLU A 155 -3.09 -6.24 -2.72
N ILE A 156 -3.21 -6.04 -4.03
CA ILE A 156 -3.86 -4.88 -4.64
C ILE A 156 -5.12 -5.35 -5.37
N SER A 157 -6.28 -4.84 -4.98
CA SER A 157 -7.57 -5.27 -5.50
C SER A 157 -8.50 -4.10 -5.85
N GLY A 158 -9.21 -4.19 -6.98
CA GLY A 158 -10.23 -3.19 -7.35
C GLY A 158 -9.68 -1.81 -7.72
N MET A 159 -8.36 -1.67 -7.85
CA MET A 159 -7.70 -0.44 -8.31
C MET A 159 -7.72 -0.38 -9.85
N GLU A 160 -8.08 0.78 -10.41
CA GLU A 160 -8.02 1.09 -11.84
C GLU A 160 -6.90 2.11 -12.11
N PHE A 161 -5.69 1.80 -11.62
CA PHE A 161 -4.50 2.65 -11.78
C PHE A 161 -4.01 2.66 -13.24
N TYR A 162 -3.83 3.87 -13.77
CA TYR A 162 -3.04 4.11 -14.98
C TYR A 162 -1.54 4.06 -14.67
N MET A 163 -0.69 4.07 -15.69
CA MET A 163 0.76 4.00 -15.52
C MET A 163 1.29 5.09 -14.54
N THR A 164 0.82 6.34 -14.66
CA THR A 164 1.22 7.43 -13.76
C THR A 164 0.87 7.17 -12.31
N ASP A 165 -0.30 6.57 -12.07
CA ASP A 165 -0.81 6.25 -10.74
C ASP A 165 0.07 5.18 -10.06
N TRP A 166 0.54 4.19 -10.85
CA TRP A 166 1.48 3.19 -10.36
C TRP A 166 2.83 3.80 -9.99
N PHE A 167 3.36 4.72 -10.80
CA PHE A 167 4.60 5.42 -10.50
C PHE A 167 4.48 6.30 -9.26
N GLU A 168 3.37 7.01 -9.09
CA GLU A 168 3.14 7.79 -7.90
C GLU A 168 3.08 6.91 -6.65
N ALA A 169 2.32 5.81 -6.70
CA ALA A 169 2.13 4.93 -5.56
C ALA A 169 3.37 4.06 -5.21
N PHE A 170 4.16 3.61 -6.19
CA PHE A 170 5.19 2.57 -6.03
C PHE A 170 6.51 2.85 -6.76
N GLY A 171 6.66 4.01 -7.39
CA GLY A 171 7.80 4.33 -8.27
C GLY A 171 9.09 4.73 -7.55
N ASP A 172 9.04 5.02 -6.25
CA ASP A 172 10.25 5.35 -5.49
C ASP A 172 11.11 4.10 -5.28
N SER A 173 12.30 4.07 -5.90
CA SER A 173 13.22 2.93 -5.85
C SER A 173 13.93 2.79 -4.51
N ASP A 174 14.11 3.90 -3.79
CA ASP A 174 14.67 3.94 -2.44
C ASP A 174 13.59 3.84 -1.35
N GLY A 175 12.32 3.90 -1.76
CA GLY A 175 11.15 3.89 -0.88
C GLY A 175 10.85 2.52 -0.27
N ASN A 176 9.97 2.48 0.71
CA ASN A 176 9.58 1.23 1.39
C ASN A 176 8.89 0.23 0.44
N ALA A 177 8.21 0.74 -0.59
CA ALA A 177 7.59 -0.08 -1.64
C ALA A 177 8.60 -1.00 -2.35
N SER A 178 9.87 -0.59 -2.45
CA SER A 178 10.95 -1.41 -3.04
C SER A 178 11.20 -2.72 -2.28
N SER A 179 10.82 -2.77 -1.00
CA SER A 179 11.00 -3.94 -0.13
C SER A 179 9.91 -5.02 -0.28
N ILE A 180 8.90 -4.78 -1.12
CA ILE A 180 7.79 -5.73 -1.35
C ILE A 180 8.33 -6.98 -2.05
N SER A 181 8.28 -8.13 -1.36
CA SER A 181 8.78 -9.40 -1.92
C SER A 181 7.75 -10.15 -2.76
N CYS A 182 6.47 -10.08 -2.39
CA CYS A 182 5.37 -10.72 -3.12
C CYS A 182 4.26 -9.73 -3.42
N LEU A 183 3.82 -9.66 -4.67
CA LEU A 183 2.73 -8.79 -5.10
C LEU A 183 1.62 -9.62 -5.75
N SER A 184 0.38 -9.44 -5.30
CA SER A 184 -0.81 -10.03 -5.89
C SER A 184 -1.70 -8.92 -6.43
N ILE A 185 -2.03 -8.97 -7.72
CA ILE A 185 -2.84 -7.94 -8.39
C ILE A 185 -4.14 -8.55 -8.87
N LYS A 186 -5.25 -8.01 -8.39
CA LYS A 186 -6.62 -8.35 -8.76
C LYS A 186 -7.31 -7.10 -9.29
N GLY A 187 -7.19 -6.86 -10.58
CA GLY A 187 -7.70 -5.63 -11.17
C GLY A 187 -7.86 -5.71 -12.68
N ARG A 188 -8.31 -4.58 -13.22
CA ARG A 188 -8.28 -4.30 -14.65
C ARG A 188 -6.96 -3.57 -14.95
N LEU A 189 -6.65 -3.30 -16.22
CA LEU A 189 -5.48 -2.51 -16.62
C LEU A 189 -4.11 -3.16 -16.29
N LEU A 190 -3.96 -4.45 -16.59
CA LEU A 190 -2.66 -5.13 -16.45
C LEU A 190 -1.58 -4.54 -17.36
N ASP A 191 -1.99 -4.01 -18.51
CA ASP A 191 -1.12 -3.30 -19.44
C ASP A 191 -0.47 -2.06 -18.80
N GLU A 192 -1.24 -1.24 -18.09
CA GLU A 192 -0.74 -0.08 -17.35
C GLU A 192 0.29 -0.49 -16.28
N PHE A 193 0.01 -1.56 -15.54
CA PHE A 193 0.98 -2.15 -14.60
C PHE A 193 2.26 -2.61 -15.31
N CYS A 194 2.15 -3.26 -16.47
CA CYS A 194 3.32 -3.73 -17.20
C CYS A 194 4.19 -2.57 -17.72
N TYR A 195 3.60 -1.45 -18.14
CA TYR A 195 4.34 -0.25 -18.53
C TYR A 195 5.13 0.33 -17.36
N PHE A 196 4.47 0.49 -16.20
CA PHE A 196 5.14 0.87 -14.94
C PHE A 196 6.26 -0.11 -14.57
N PHE A 197 5.98 -1.41 -14.59
CA PHE A 197 6.91 -2.43 -14.10
C PHE A 197 8.14 -2.63 -15.00
N ALA A 198 8.04 -2.23 -16.26
CA ALA A 198 9.14 -2.16 -17.23
C ALA A 198 9.86 -0.80 -17.24
N ASP A 199 9.37 0.19 -16.49
CA ASP A 199 9.77 1.60 -16.59
C ASP A 199 9.74 2.12 -18.04
N SER A 200 8.69 1.74 -18.77
CA SER A 200 8.53 2.09 -20.19
C SER A 200 7.32 2.99 -20.35
N ASP A 201 7.55 4.31 -20.32
CA ASP A 201 6.54 5.28 -20.73
C ASP A 201 6.38 5.20 -22.27
N PRO A 202 5.21 4.79 -22.79
CA PRO A 202 4.98 4.71 -24.23
C PRO A 202 4.99 6.09 -24.92
N GLU A 203 4.91 7.19 -24.18
CA GLU A 203 4.98 8.57 -24.71
C GLU A 203 6.42 9.11 -24.82
N LEU A 204 7.40 8.44 -24.20
CA LEU A 204 8.80 8.84 -24.25
C LEU A 204 9.57 8.01 -25.30
N ASP A 205 9.95 8.65 -26.41
CA ASP A 205 10.73 8.06 -27.52
C ASP A 205 12.12 7.54 -27.12
N THR A 206 12.57 7.80 -25.89
CA THR A 206 13.84 7.32 -25.34
C THR A 206 13.64 6.77 -23.94
N PRO A 207 14.01 5.50 -23.67
CA PRO A 207 14.00 4.98 -22.32
C PRO A 207 14.92 5.85 -21.45
N PRO A 208 14.50 6.25 -20.25
CA PRO A 208 15.34 6.98 -19.32
C PRO A 208 16.64 6.20 -19.12
N ALA A 209 17.76 6.81 -19.50
CA ALA A 209 19.06 6.21 -19.27
C ALA A 209 19.32 6.21 -17.76
N GLU A 210 19.32 5.03 -17.14
CA GLU A 210 19.67 4.80 -15.72
C GLU A 210 18.58 5.06 -14.67
N LEU A 211 17.29 4.82 -14.99
CA LEU A 211 16.29 4.71 -13.93
C LEU A 211 16.35 3.31 -13.29
N GLU A 212 16.39 3.33 -11.96
CA GLU A 212 16.22 2.15 -11.14
C GLU A 212 14.79 1.62 -11.28
N LEU A 213 14.63 0.40 -11.80
CA LEU A 213 13.31 -0.20 -12.00
C LEU A 213 12.53 -0.23 -10.68
N PRO A 214 11.19 -0.01 -10.72
CA PRO A 214 10.39 -0.06 -9.51
C PRO A 214 10.28 -1.50 -8.96
N LEU A 215 9.92 -1.62 -7.68
CA LEU A 215 9.71 -2.88 -6.98
C LEU A 215 10.90 -3.84 -7.11
N GLN A 216 12.12 -3.36 -6.82
CA GLN A 216 13.34 -4.15 -7.02
C GLN A 216 13.39 -5.43 -6.17
N GLY A 217 12.79 -5.42 -4.99
CA GLY A 217 12.71 -6.59 -4.10
C GLY A 217 11.70 -7.65 -4.54
N LEU A 218 10.96 -7.45 -5.64
CA LEU A 218 9.87 -8.33 -6.01
C LEU A 218 10.36 -9.68 -6.57
N GLU A 219 10.16 -10.74 -5.78
CA GLU A 219 10.51 -12.11 -6.15
C GLU A 219 9.31 -12.88 -6.73
N SER A 220 8.09 -12.52 -6.32
CA SER A 220 6.87 -13.24 -6.69
C SER A 220 5.76 -12.31 -7.14
N LEU A 221 5.21 -12.56 -8.33
CA LEU A 221 4.06 -11.85 -8.89
C LEU A 221 2.88 -12.81 -9.10
N GLU A 222 1.73 -12.46 -8.55
CA GLU A 222 0.46 -13.13 -8.80
C GLU A 222 -0.50 -12.21 -9.55
N ILE A 223 -1.03 -12.70 -10.68
CA ILE A 223 -2.05 -12.01 -11.46
C ILE A 223 -3.36 -12.79 -11.30
N GLN A 224 -4.40 -12.10 -10.82
CA GLN A 224 -5.70 -12.70 -10.53
C GLN A 224 -6.78 -12.24 -11.51
N GLY A 225 -7.54 -13.20 -12.04
CA GLY A 225 -8.80 -12.93 -12.76
C GLY A 225 -8.68 -12.22 -14.10
N HIS A 226 -7.47 -12.04 -14.65
CA HIS A 226 -7.25 -11.35 -15.91
C HIS A 226 -7.58 -12.21 -17.14
N CYS A 227 -7.96 -11.57 -18.25
CA CYS A 227 -8.28 -12.25 -19.52
C CYS A 227 -7.21 -11.98 -20.57
N PHE A 228 -6.32 -12.94 -20.80
CA PHE A 228 -5.21 -12.84 -21.77
C PHE A 228 -5.64 -13.12 -23.21
N ARG A 229 -6.87 -12.76 -23.61
CA ARG A 229 -7.30 -12.88 -25.01
C ARG A 229 -6.58 -11.89 -25.93
N PRO A 230 -6.36 -10.62 -25.54
CA PRO A 230 -5.61 -9.69 -26.37
C PRO A 230 -4.14 -10.13 -26.44
N LEU A 231 -3.62 -10.28 -27.66
CA LEU A 231 -2.23 -10.69 -27.86
C LEU A 231 -1.24 -9.64 -27.35
N TYR A 232 -1.60 -8.34 -27.41
CA TYR A 232 -0.70 -7.27 -27.00
C TYR A 232 -0.32 -7.37 -25.50
N VAL A 233 -1.28 -7.65 -24.61
CA VAL A 233 -1.02 -7.79 -23.16
C VAL A 233 -0.05 -8.94 -22.87
N ARG A 234 -0.14 -10.02 -23.64
CA ARG A 234 0.78 -11.16 -23.53
C ARG A 234 2.20 -10.81 -23.94
N HIS A 235 2.35 -10.09 -25.06
CA HIS A 235 3.66 -9.63 -25.53
C HIS A 235 4.25 -8.64 -24.54
N LEU A 236 3.44 -7.70 -24.06
CA LEU A 236 3.85 -6.70 -23.09
C LEU A 236 4.35 -7.36 -21.79
N LEU A 237 3.62 -8.32 -21.22
CA LEU A 237 4.08 -9.04 -20.02
C LEU A 237 5.39 -9.81 -20.25
N LEU A 238 5.54 -10.45 -21.43
CA LEU A 238 6.80 -11.13 -21.79
C LEU A 238 7.97 -10.15 -21.88
N GLU A 239 7.77 -9.04 -22.60
CA GLU A 239 8.77 -7.99 -22.77
C GLU A 239 9.17 -7.38 -21.43
N THR A 240 8.21 -7.00 -20.59
CA THR A 240 8.45 -6.50 -19.22
C THR A 240 9.30 -7.47 -18.41
N LEU A 241 8.92 -8.75 -18.34
CA LEU A 241 9.66 -9.75 -17.56
C LEU A 241 11.07 -10.00 -18.14
N GLN A 242 11.21 -9.99 -19.46
CA GLN A 242 12.50 -10.14 -20.13
C GLN A 242 13.43 -8.96 -19.85
N THR A 243 12.93 -7.72 -19.94
CA THR A 243 13.68 -6.50 -19.60
C THR A 243 14.19 -6.57 -18.17
N ARG A 244 13.34 -6.93 -17.21
CA ARG A 244 13.75 -7.06 -15.81
C ARG A 244 14.83 -8.12 -15.59
N LYS A 245 14.71 -9.27 -16.26
CA LYS A 245 15.72 -10.34 -16.24
C LYS A 245 17.06 -9.85 -16.79
N GLU A 246 17.06 -9.12 -17.90
CA GLU A 246 18.27 -8.56 -18.52
C GLU A 246 18.95 -7.51 -17.64
N GLN A 247 18.18 -6.79 -16.84
CA GLN A 247 18.68 -5.82 -15.85
C GLN A 247 19.06 -6.44 -14.50
N GLY A 248 18.89 -7.76 -14.32
CA GLY A 248 19.29 -8.47 -13.11
C GLY A 248 18.29 -8.39 -11.95
N ILE A 249 17.05 -7.99 -12.22
CA ILE A 249 15.97 -7.82 -11.22
C ILE A 249 14.81 -8.77 -11.58
N SER A 250 15.14 -10.06 -11.73
CA SER A 250 14.20 -11.09 -12.20
C SER A 250 13.10 -11.40 -11.18
N VAL A 251 11.89 -11.61 -11.69
CA VAL A 251 10.82 -12.28 -10.92
C VAL A 251 11.08 -13.78 -10.98
N GLU A 252 11.10 -14.43 -9.81
CA GLU A 252 11.38 -15.86 -9.68
C GLU A 252 10.10 -16.70 -9.79
N TRP A 253 8.98 -16.17 -9.30
CA TRP A 253 7.68 -16.82 -9.29
C TRP A 253 6.61 -15.99 -10.00
N LEU A 254 5.93 -16.61 -10.96
CA LEU A 254 4.76 -16.03 -11.62
C LEU A 254 3.55 -16.96 -11.45
N LYS A 255 2.50 -16.46 -10.81
CA LYS A 255 1.27 -17.20 -10.57
C LYS A 255 0.09 -16.57 -11.30
N PHE A 256 -0.67 -17.38 -12.02
CA PHE A 256 -1.93 -16.99 -12.63
C PHE A 256 -3.08 -17.66 -11.89
N THR A 257 -3.92 -16.88 -11.23
CA THR A 257 -5.05 -17.38 -10.45
C THR A 257 -6.35 -16.98 -11.11
N ARG A 258 -7.17 -17.96 -11.53
CA ARG A 258 -8.47 -17.72 -12.18
C ARG A 258 -8.39 -16.88 -13.47
N CYS A 259 -7.23 -16.80 -14.11
CA CYS A 259 -7.04 -16.12 -15.37
C CYS A 259 -7.59 -16.93 -16.55
N LEU A 260 -8.01 -16.23 -17.60
CA LEU A 260 -8.60 -16.81 -18.81
C LEU A 260 -7.67 -16.65 -20.00
N SER A 261 -7.87 -17.49 -21.03
CA SER A 261 -7.12 -17.45 -22.29
C SER A 261 -5.60 -17.63 -22.09
N LEU A 262 -5.19 -18.56 -21.22
CA LEU A 262 -3.81 -19.02 -21.10
C LEU A 262 -3.65 -20.29 -21.97
N ASP A 263 -2.80 -20.26 -23.00
CA ASP A 263 -2.45 -21.44 -23.79
C ASP A 263 -1.04 -21.93 -23.49
N PHE A 264 -0.78 -23.20 -23.82
CA PHE A 264 0.47 -23.87 -23.47
C PHE A 264 1.70 -23.25 -24.14
N GLY A 265 1.59 -22.78 -25.38
CA GLY A 265 2.71 -22.18 -26.10
C GLY A 265 3.21 -20.92 -25.41
N TRP A 266 2.30 -20.00 -25.09
CA TRP A 266 2.65 -18.78 -24.37
C TRP A 266 3.15 -19.03 -22.94
N LEU A 267 2.60 -20.03 -22.24
CA LEU A 267 3.10 -20.41 -20.91
C LEU A 267 4.51 -21.02 -20.93
N ASP A 268 4.88 -21.69 -22.03
CA ASP A 268 6.23 -22.22 -22.19
C ASP A 268 7.24 -21.10 -22.46
N GLU A 269 6.87 -20.09 -23.27
CA GLU A 269 7.68 -18.88 -23.45
C GLU A 269 7.94 -18.15 -22.12
N LEU A 270 6.92 -18.06 -21.24
CA LEU A 270 7.09 -17.47 -19.91
C LEU A 270 8.09 -18.24 -19.03
N LYS A 271 8.16 -19.57 -19.14
CA LYS A 271 9.10 -20.39 -18.34
C LYS A 271 10.56 -20.22 -18.77
N ASP A 272 10.80 -19.79 -20.00
CA ASP A 272 12.15 -19.43 -20.46
C ASP A 272 12.64 -18.13 -19.80
N ILE A 273 11.71 -17.29 -19.33
CA ILE A 273 11.98 -16.01 -18.68
C ILE A 273 11.97 -16.18 -17.15
N VAL A 274 10.86 -16.66 -16.60
CA VAL A 274 10.59 -16.83 -15.16
C VAL A 274 10.73 -18.31 -14.77
N PRO A 275 11.58 -18.67 -13.79
CA PRO A 275 11.84 -20.06 -13.42
C PRO A 275 10.60 -20.87 -13.04
N GLU A 276 9.67 -20.27 -12.29
CA GLU A 276 8.52 -20.98 -11.75
C GLU A 276 7.21 -20.32 -12.16
N VAL A 277 6.48 -20.96 -13.08
CA VAL A 277 5.17 -20.51 -13.57
C VAL A 277 4.07 -21.44 -13.09
N LYS A 278 3.12 -20.92 -12.31
CA LYS A 278 1.96 -21.67 -11.77
C LYS A 278 0.64 -21.16 -12.32
N VAL A 279 -0.28 -22.08 -12.60
CA VAL A 279 -1.64 -21.76 -13.06
C VAL A 279 -2.66 -22.46 -12.18
N GLU A 280 -3.52 -21.68 -11.53
CA GLU A 280 -4.61 -22.17 -10.69
C GLU A 280 -5.96 -21.89 -11.38
N ARG A 281 -6.62 -22.95 -11.88
CA ARG A 281 -7.93 -22.88 -12.53
C ARG A 281 -9.03 -23.24 -11.52
N ARG A 282 -10.24 -22.67 -11.66
CA ARG A 282 -11.41 -23.07 -10.84
C ARG A 282 -11.57 -24.60 -10.88
N SER A 283 -11.60 -25.21 -9.70
CA SER A 283 -12.15 -26.55 -9.45
C SER A 283 -13.67 -26.51 -9.47
#